data_AF-A0A9E3VQZ4-F1
#
_entry.id   AF-A0A9E3VQZ4-F1
#
_cell.length_a   1.000
_cell.length_b   1.000
_cell.length_c   1.000
_cell.angle_alpha   90.00
_cell.angle_beta   90.00
_cell.angle_gamma   90.00
#
_symmetry.space_group_name_H-M   'P 1'
#
loop_
_entity.id
_entity.type
_entity.pdbx_description
1 polymer ?
#
loop_
_entity_poly.entity_id
_entity_poly.type
_entity_poly.pdbx_seq_one_letter_code
_entity_poly.pdbx_strand_id
1 'polypeptide(L)'
;MNRNSRVFRVPLSPIFAALYVAFALISCTLIDQGVRWPFRWNSLIWQPFPSPFNGFEMNKALPWLVIPFLLSIPTMDWGYLGFKRWKRRDTYLLLGLAGVCLLAVLLVPLIPSLKAWYPGAAEQPIELRWKIVLFQLAWIASWLPGWEFLHRYFLLRPFQERFARFGWLIVPVSEGLFHLQKHWLEMAGMVAISLLLTRWAAQRRNMMLPFLAHLIVEVELVIVRLFY
;
A
#
# COMPACT_ATOMS: atom_id res chain seq x y z
N MET A 1 15.54 -26.36 32.32
CA MET A 1 14.34 -25.49 32.15
C MET A 1 14.60 -24.62 30.94
N ASN A 2 13.90 -24.72 29.81
CA ASN A 2 12.48 -24.39 29.66
C ASN A 2 11.76 -25.35 28.71
N ARG A 3 10.73 -26.01 29.25
CA ARG A 3 9.74 -26.78 28.49
C ARG A 3 8.89 -25.80 27.68
N ASN A 4 8.86 -26.01 26.37
CA ASN A 4 7.65 -26.04 25.56
C ASN A 4 6.44 -25.24 26.11
N SER A 5 6.48 -23.92 26.03
CA SER A 5 5.26 -23.18 25.71
C SER A 5 5.14 -23.16 24.18
N ARG A 6 4.80 -24.33 23.61
CA ARG A 6 4.14 -24.33 22.29
C ARG A 6 2.78 -23.70 22.52
N VAL A 7 2.75 -22.38 22.62
CA VAL A 7 1.52 -21.61 22.43
C VAL A 7 1.01 -22.10 21.09
N PHE A 8 -0.13 -22.81 21.11
CA PHE A 8 -0.86 -23.19 19.92
C PHE A 8 -1.27 -21.88 19.23
N ARG A 9 -0.36 -21.32 18.43
CA ARG A 9 -0.65 -20.20 17.56
C ARG A 9 -1.42 -20.82 16.41
N VAL A 10 -2.74 -20.74 16.45
CA VAL A 10 -3.56 -21.04 15.28
C VAL A 10 -3.21 -19.95 14.26
N PRO A 11 -2.47 -20.28 13.17
CA PRO A 11 -2.17 -19.28 12.17
C PRO A 11 -3.48 -18.82 11.54
N LEU A 12 -3.58 -17.53 11.19
CA LEU A 12 -4.69 -17.02 10.40
C LEU A 12 -4.84 -17.90 9.15
N SER A 13 -6.06 -18.38 8.88
CA SER A 13 -6.34 -19.19 7.69
C SER A 13 -6.08 -18.35 6.43
N PRO A 14 -5.41 -18.90 5.39
CA PRO A 14 -5.26 -18.22 4.11
C PRO A 14 -6.60 -17.78 3.52
N ILE A 15 -7.65 -18.61 3.67
CA ILE A 15 -8.99 -18.29 3.17
C ILE A 15 -9.55 -17.06 3.87
N PHE A 16 -9.42 -16.99 5.20
CA PHE A 16 -9.88 -15.84 5.97
C PHE A 16 -9.14 -14.56 5.54
N ALA A 17 -7.81 -14.62 5.42
CA ALA A 17 -7.02 -13.47 4.98
C ALA A 17 -7.44 -12.99 3.58
N ALA A 18 -7.64 -13.91 2.62
CA ALA A 18 -8.10 -13.56 1.28
C ALA A 18 -9.50 -12.93 1.27
N LEU A 19 -10.47 -13.52 2.00
CA LEU A 19 -11.82 -12.97 2.07
C LEU A 19 -11.84 -11.58 2.71
N TYR A 20 -11.05 -11.39 3.77
CA TYR A 20 -10.92 -10.09 4.42
C TYR A 20 -10.33 -9.04 3.47
N VAL A 21 -9.24 -9.37 2.77
CA VAL A 21 -8.60 -8.45 1.82
C VAL A 21 -9.57 -8.13 0.67
N ALA A 22 -10.23 -9.14 0.10
CA ALA A 22 -11.23 -8.93 -0.94
C ALA A 22 -12.34 -7.98 -0.46
N PHE A 23 -12.86 -8.19 0.75
CA PHE A 23 -13.85 -7.28 1.35
C PHE A 23 -13.32 -5.85 1.50
N ALA A 24 -12.11 -5.67 2.03
CA ALA A 24 -11.51 -4.36 2.23
C ALA A 24 -11.29 -3.60 0.90
N LEU A 25 -10.81 -4.31 -0.14
CA LEU A 25 -10.54 -3.75 -1.47
C LEU A 25 -11.83 -3.44 -2.24
N ILE A 26 -12.82 -4.35 -2.21
CA ILE A 26 -14.14 -4.13 -2.82
C ILE A 26 -14.82 -2.94 -2.15
N SER A 27 -14.85 -2.88 -0.81
CA SER A 27 -15.48 -1.77 -0.09
C SER A 27 -14.84 -0.43 -0.45
N CYS A 28 -13.49 -0.36 -0.50
CA CYS A 28 -12.80 0.85 -0.93
C CYS A 28 -13.13 1.23 -2.37
N THR A 29 -13.16 0.25 -3.28
CA THR A 29 -13.52 0.48 -4.69
C THR A 29 -14.94 1.04 -4.81
N LEU A 30 -15.91 0.48 -4.07
CA LEU A 30 -17.29 0.97 -4.07
C LEU A 30 -17.40 2.42 -3.54
N ILE A 31 -16.61 2.75 -2.52
CA ILE A 31 -16.51 4.11 -1.98
C ILE A 31 -15.93 5.07 -3.03
N ASP A 32 -14.77 4.73 -3.60
CA ASP A 32 -14.04 5.58 -4.55
C ASP A 32 -14.82 5.77 -5.87
N GLN A 33 -15.60 4.78 -6.29
CA GLN A 33 -16.49 4.86 -7.46
C GLN A 33 -17.84 5.53 -7.17
N GLY A 34 -18.09 5.96 -5.92
CA GLY A 34 -19.32 6.66 -5.55
C GLY A 34 -20.58 5.80 -5.69
N VAL A 35 -20.48 4.48 -5.53
CA VAL A 35 -21.62 3.55 -5.62
C VAL A 35 -22.61 3.85 -4.49
N ARG A 36 -23.90 3.94 -4.82
CA ARG A 36 -24.97 4.34 -3.88
C ARG A 36 -25.98 3.23 -3.52
N TRP A 37 -25.90 2.07 -4.17
CA TRP A 37 -26.80 0.94 -3.99
C TRP A 37 -25.94 -0.34 -3.85
N PRO A 38 -26.14 -1.25 -2.85
CA PRO A 38 -27.22 -1.29 -1.86
C PRO A 38 -27.20 -0.20 -0.77
N PHE A 39 -26.04 0.40 -0.53
CA PHE A 39 -25.83 1.38 0.52
C PHE A 39 -25.14 2.60 -0.06
N ARG A 40 -25.28 3.76 0.58
CA ARG A 40 -24.53 4.97 0.24
C ARG A 40 -23.09 4.83 0.74
N TRP A 41 -22.25 4.12 0.00
CA TRP A 41 -20.88 3.78 0.44
C TRP A 41 -20.04 5.02 0.79
N ASN A 42 -20.25 6.13 0.10
CA ASN A 42 -19.56 7.39 0.39
C ASN A 42 -19.86 7.97 1.78
N SER A 43 -20.91 7.55 2.48
CA SER A 43 -21.15 7.96 3.87
C SER A 43 -20.13 7.38 4.85
N LEU A 44 -19.30 6.43 4.41
CA LEU A 44 -18.22 5.84 5.19
C LEU A 44 -16.93 6.66 5.10
N ILE A 45 -16.86 7.67 4.22
CA ILE A 45 -15.71 8.57 4.16
C ILE A 45 -15.67 9.36 5.47
N TRP A 46 -14.65 9.10 6.27
CA TRP A 46 -14.47 9.75 7.56
C TRP A 46 -13.08 10.37 7.62
N GLN A 47 -13.05 11.70 7.66
CA GLN A 47 -11.85 12.55 7.71
C GLN A 47 -11.84 13.29 9.06
N PRO A 48 -11.20 12.74 10.09
CA PRO A 48 -11.33 13.27 11.46
C PRO A 48 -10.54 14.56 11.69
N PHE A 49 -9.60 14.91 10.82
CA PHE A 49 -8.72 16.06 11.01
C PHE A 49 -9.18 17.28 10.20
N PRO A 50 -8.99 18.50 10.73
CA PRO A 50 -9.27 19.72 10.00
C PRO A 50 -8.24 19.97 8.89
N SER A 51 -8.57 20.87 7.96
CA SER A 51 -7.61 21.38 6.97
C SER A 51 -6.33 21.91 7.65
N PRO A 52 -5.13 21.63 7.10
CA PRO A 52 -4.88 20.97 5.82
C PRO A 52 -4.74 19.42 5.92
N PHE A 53 -4.95 18.83 7.10
CA PHE A 53 -4.79 17.39 7.33
C PHE A 53 -6.05 16.57 7.06
N ASN A 54 -7.10 17.19 6.52
CA ASN A 54 -8.36 16.53 6.17
C ASN A 54 -8.21 15.50 5.02
N GLY A 55 -7.01 15.27 4.50
CA GLY A 55 -6.73 14.18 3.57
C GLY A 55 -6.68 12.80 4.22
N PHE A 56 -6.58 12.70 5.56
CA PHE A 56 -6.53 11.41 6.23
C PHE A 56 -7.87 10.67 6.18
N GLU A 57 -7.91 9.48 5.60
CA GLU A 57 -9.12 8.69 5.42
C GLU A 57 -9.19 7.47 6.36
N MET A 58 -10.07 7.53 7.36
CA MET A 58 -10.26 6.42 8.31
C MET A 58 -10.86 5.17 7.66
N ASN A 59 -11.64 5.33 6.59
CA ASN A 59 -12.16 4.23 5.77
C ASN A 59 -11.06 3.40 5.10
N LYS A 60 -9.85 3.94 4.93
CA LYS A 60 -8.67 3.18 4.46
C LYS A 60 -7.85 2.70 5.66
N ALA A 61 -7.55 3.58 6.62
CA ALA A 61 -6.71 3.26 7.78
C ALA A 61 -7.24 2.08 8.61
N LEU A 62 -8.55 2.03 8.87
CA LEU A 62 -9.15 0.99 9.70
C LEU A 62 -9.09 -0.40 9.06
N PRO A 63 -9.67 -0.62 7.85
CA PRO A 63 -9.66 -1.95 7.24
C PRO A 63 -8.30 -2.35 6.67
N TRP A 64 -7.41 -1.42 6.35
CA TRP A 64 -6.12 -1.79 5.75
C TRP A 64 -5.03 -1.96 6.82
N LEU A 65 -5.06 -1.19 7.92
CA LEU A 65 -4.05 -1.28 8.97
C LEU A 65 -4.61 -1.81 10.29
N VAL A 66 -5.52 -1.06 10.91
CA VAL A 66 -5.87 -1.26 12.33
C VAL A 66 -6.43 -2.65 12.58
N ILE A 67 -7.46 -3.05 11.84
CA ILE A 67 -8.10 -4.36 12.03
C ILE A 67 -7.14 -5.50 11.66
N PRO A 68 -6.47 -5.52 10.49
CA PRO A 68 -5.48 -6.54 10.16
C PRO A 68 -4.36 -6.66 11.19
N PHE A 69 -3.88 -5.53 11.70
CA PHE A 69 -2.82 -5.47 12.70
C PHE A 69 -3.28 -6.11 14.00
N LEU A 70 -4.44 -5.72 14.53
CA LEU A 70 -5.02 -6.29 15.75
C LEU A 70 -5.23 -7.81 15.63
N LEU A 71 -5.76 -8.27 14.50
CA LEU A 71 -5.94 -9.70 14.21
C LEU A 71 -4.59 -10.45 14.12
N SER A 72 -3.52 -9.76 13.75
CA SER A 72 -2.19 -10.33 13.60
C SER A 72 -1.39 -10.38 14.90
N ILE A 73 -1.69 -9.54 15.90
CA ILE A 73 -0.93 -9.43 17.16
C ILE A 73 -0.63 -10.79 17.80
N PRO A 74 -1.60 -11.72 17.97
CA PRO A 74 -1.34 -12.99 18.66
C PRO A 74 -0.28 -13.86 17.97
N THR A 75 -0.12 -13.69 16.66
CA THR A 75 0.82 -14.48 15.86
C THR A 75 1.93 -13.63 15.25
N MET A 76 2.08 -12.37 15.66
CA MET A 76 2.92 -11.39 14.98
C MET A 76 4.39 -11.84 14.92
N ASP A 77 4.96 -11.83 13.71
CA ASP A 77 6.39 -11.92 13.49
C ASP A 77 6.96 -10.51 13.32
N TRP A 78 7.40 -9.92 14.43
CA TRP A 78 7.99 -8.58 14.46
C TRP A 78 9.21 -8.42 13.55
N GLY A 79 9.86 -9.52 13.11
CA GLY A 79 10.95 -9.44 12.14
C GLY A 79 10.51 -9.02 10.73
N TYR A 80 9.20 -9.05 10.44
CA TYR A 80 8.67 -8.46 9.20
C TYR A 80 8.74 -6.93 9.22
N LEU A 81 8.70 -6.34 10.42
CA LEU A 81 8.73 -4.90 10.64
C LEU A 81 10.19 -4.47 10.88
N GLY A 82 10.65 -3.47 10.14
CA GLY A 82 12.00 -2.91 10.31
C GLY A 82 13.09 -3.60 9.48
N PHE A 83 14.34 -3.34 9.86
CA PHE A 83 15.53 -3.63 9.05
C PHE A 83 16.29 -4.88 9.49
N LYS A 84 15.80 -5.62 10.50
CA LYS A 84 16.52 -6.77 11.10
C LYS A 84 16.91 -7.85 10.08
N ARG A 85 16.10 -8.05 9.04
CA ARG A 85 16.31 -9.08 7.99
C ARG A 85 16.95 -8.54 6.71
N TRP A 86 17.36 -7.26 6.71
CA TRP A 86 17.97 -6.62 5.55
C TRP A 86 19.42 -7.04 5.38
N LYS A 87 19.83 -7.13 4.12
CA LYS A 87 21.22 -7.24 3.70
C LYS A 87 21.64 -5.93 3.05
N ARG A 88 22.95 -5.65 3.01
CA ARG A 88 23.49 -4.45 2.31
C ARG A 88 23.00 -4.34 0.86
N ARG A 89 22.82 -5.47 0.17
CA ARG A 89 22.28 -5.52 -1.21
C ARG A 89 20.84 -5.01 -1.31
N ASP A 90 20.06 -5.09 -0.24
CA ASP A 90 18.68 -4.60 -0.23
C ASP A 90 18.65 -3.06 -0.23
N THR A 91 19.68 -2.40 0.31
CA THR A 91 19.85 -0.93 0.18
C THR A 91 20.11 -0.51 -1.26
N TYR A 92 21.00 -1.22 -1.97
CA TYR A 92 21.24 -0.93 -3.40
C TYR A 92 19.99 -1.19 -4.25
N LEU A 93 19.21 -2.23 -3.91
CA LEU A 93 17.93 -2.48 -4.55
C LEU A 93 16.95 -1.32 -4.30
N LEU A 94 16.83 -0.82 -3.07
CA LEU A 94 15.98 0.33 -2.77
C LEU A 94 16.39 1.58 -3.55
N LEU A 95 17.70 1.87 -3.63
CA LEU A 95 18.22 3.01 -4.40
C LEU A 95 17.94 2.87 -5.91
N GLY A 96 18.11 1.66 -6.46
CA GLY A 96 17.75 1.37 -7.85
C GLY A 96 16.26 1.54 -8.11
N LEU A 97 15.41 1.06 -7.20
CA LEU A 97 13.96 1.23 -7.26
C LEU A 97 13.57 2.71 -7.20
N ALA A 98 14.15 3.48 -6.27
CA ALA A 98 13.93 4.93 -6.18
C ALA A 98 14.26 5.63 -7.50
N GLY A 99 15.41 5.31 -8.11
CA GLY A 99 15.77 5.87 -9.43
C GLY A 99 14.76 5.51 -10.54
N VAL A 100 14.30 4.26 -10.60
CA VAL A 100 13.29 3.83 -11.58
C VAL A 100 11.94 4.50 -11.32
N CYS A 101 11.51 4.61 -10.06
CA CYS A 101 10.28 5.29 -9.67
C CYS A 101 10.34 6.78 -10.03
N LEU A 102 11.44 7.47 -9.74
CA LEU A 102 11.64 8.86 -10.11
C LEU A 102 11.51 9.07 -11.62
N LEU A 103 12.17 8.21 -12.42
CA LEU A 103 12.04 8.27 -13.87
C LEU A 103 10.58 8.07 -14.32
N ALA A 104 9.86 7.11 -13.74
CA ALA A 104 8.45 6.89 -14.04
C ALA A 104 7.58 8.11 -13.68
N VAL A 105 7.81 8.73 -12.53
CA VAL A 105 7.10 9.94 -12.08
C VAL A 105 7.40 11.13 -13.00
N LEU A 106 8.64 11.30 -13.46
CA LEU A 106 9.02 12.36 -14.39
C LEU A 106 8.36 12.22 -15.78
N LEU A 107 7.89 11.02 -16.15
CA LEU A 107 7.11 10.81 -17.38
C LEU A 107 5.64 11.25 -17.26
N VAL A 108 5.10 11.38 -16.05
CA VAL A 108 3.70 11.79 -15.81
C VAL A 108 3.31 13.08 -16.55
N PRO A 109 4.06 14.20 -16.46
CA PRO A 109 3.70 15.43 -17.19
C PRO A 109 3.78 15.29 -18.72
N LEU A 110 4.50 14.31 -19.24
CA LEU A 110 4.70 14.09 -20.68
C LEU A 110 3.61 13.23 -21.31
N ILE A 111 2.90 12.43 -20.50
CA ILE A 111 1.86 11.52 -20.97
C ILE A 111 0.49 12.16 -20.65
N PRO A 112 -0.27 12.65 -21.64
CA PRO A 112 -1.49 13.42 -21.41
C PRO A 112 -2.52 12.72 -20.53
N SER A 113 -2.68 11.40 -20.69
CA SER A 113 -3.61 10.62 -19.88
C SER A 113 -3.18 10.58 -18.42
N LEU A 114 -1.89 10.38 -18.11
CA LEU A 114 -1.39 10.39 -16.74
C LEU A 114 -1.44 11.79 -16.12
N LYS A 115 -1.09 12.84 -16.89
CA LYS A 115 -1.20 14.24 -16.43
C LYS A 115 -2.64 14.61 -16.03
N ALA A 116 -3.65 14.08 -16.73
CA ALA A 116 -5.05 14.30 -16.38
C ALA A 116 -5.43 13.67 -15.02
N TRP A 117 -4.84 12.53 -14.68
CA TRP A 117 -5.03 11.87 -13.37
C TRP A 117 -4.25 12.55 -12.24
N TYR A 118 -3.09 13.12 -12.56
CA TYR A 118 -2.19 13.76 -11.61
C TYR A 118 -1.97 15.23 -11.98
N PRO A 119 -2.93 16.12 -11.69
CA PRO A 119 -2.77 17.53 -12.02
C PRO A 119 -1.60 18.13 -11.25
N GLY A 120 -0.79 18.91 -11.97
CA GLY A 120 0.30 19.71 -11.45
C GLY A 120 -0.17 20.88 -10.61
N ALA A 121 0.75 21.45 -9.84
CA ALA A 121 0.51 22.56 -8.90
C ALA A 121 1.51 23.70 -9.09
N ALA A 122 2.31 23.70 -10.16
CA ALA A 122 3.32 24.74 -10.43
C ALA A 122 2.74 26.14 -10.64
N GLU A 123 1.46 26.26 -10.98
CA GLU A 123 0.78 27.56 -11.18
C GLU A 123 0.08 28.05 -9.90
N GLN A 124 -0.01 27.21 -8.86
CA GLN A 124 -0.72 27.55 -7.63
C GLN A 124 0.12 28.46 -6.71
N PRO A 125 -0.50 29.33 -5.90
CA PRO A 125 0.18 30.09 -4.85
C PRO A 125 0.93 29.18 -3.87
N ILE A 126 2.04 29.66 -3.31
CA ILE A 126 2.89 28.86 -2.42
C ILE A 126 2.14 28.37 -1.18
N GLU A 127 1.21 29.15 -0.62
CA GLU A 127 0.41 28.71 0.52
C GLU A 127 -0.50 27.53 0.16
N LEU A 128 -1.05 27.54 -1.05
CA LEU A 128 -1.90 26.46 -1.55
C LEU A 128 -1.08 25.20 -1.86
N ARG A 129 0.14 25.35 -2.40
CA ARG A 129 1.06 24.21 -2.58
C ARG A 129 1.35 23.49 -1.27
N TRP A 130 1.61 24.23 -0.19
CA TRP A 130 1.82 23.63 1.13
C TRP A 130 0.58 22.91 1.65
N LYS A 131 -0.62 23.47 1.46
CA LYS A 131 -1.87 22.79 1.81
C LYS A 131 -2.05 21.49 1.03
N ILE A 132 -1.75 21.49 -0.28
CA ILE A 132 -1.79 20.30 -1.12
C ILE A 132 -0.80 19.25 -0.61
N VAL A 133 0.44 19.64 -0.30
CA VAL A 133 1.45 18.71 0.25
C VAL A 133 0.98 18.09 1.56
N LEU A 134 0.53 18.90 2.52
CA LEU A 134 0.08 18.39 3.82
C LEU A 134 -1.16 17.49 3.69
N PHE A 135 -2.09 17.85 2.81
CA PHE A 135 -3.25 17.02 2.49
C PHE A 135 -2.80 15.67 1.93
N GLN A 136 -1.90 15.66 0.94
CA GLN A 136 -1.40 14.44 0.30
C GLN A 136 -0.59 13.58 1.26
N LEU A 137 0.24 14.16 2.12
CA LEU A 137 0.98 13.42 3.13
C LEU A 137 0.04 12.80 4.18
N ALA A 138 -1.01 13.52 4.60
CA ALA A 138 -2.04 12.98 5.49
C ALA A 138 -2.82 11.83 4.82
N TRP A 139 -3.12 11.99 3.53
CA TRP A 139 -3.75 10.95 2.72
C TRP A 139 -2.85 9.70 2.62
N ILE A 140 -1.59 9.85 2.20
CA ILE A 140 -0.58 8.76 2.16
C ILE A 140 -0.47 8.06 3.51
N ALA A 141 -0.37 8.83 4.61
CA ALA A 141 -0.26 8.27 5.96
C ALA A 141 -1.49 7.44 6.36
N SER A 142 -2.68 7.77 5.85
CA SER A 142 -3.91 7.04 6.18
C SER A 142 -3.98 5.66 5.53
N TRP A 143 -3.34 5.44 4.38
CA TRP A 143 -3.55 4.22 3.62
C TRP A 143 -2.27 3.43 3.35
N LEU A 144 -1.12 4.06 3.12
CA LEU A 144 0.11 3.38 2.67
C LEU A 144 0.63 2.35 3.69
N PRO A 145 0.74 2.66 5.00
CA PRO A 145 1.17 1.66 5.98
C PRO A 145 0.21 0.47 6.04
N GLY A 146 -1.09 0.74 5.93
CA GLY A 146 -2.12 -0.30 5.89
C GLY A 146 -2.05 -1.14 4.63
N TRP A 147 -1.90 -0.53 3.46
CA TRP A 147 -1.79 -1.21 2.19
C TRP A 147 -0.65 -2.24 2.18
N GLU A 148 0.54 -1.82 2.64
CA GLU A 148 1.70 -2.70 2.72
C GLU A 148 1.53 -3.79 3.78
N PHE A 149 0.98 -3.44 4.95
CA PHE A 149 0.73 -4.43 5.99
C PHE A 149 -0.33 -5.47 5.55
N LEU A 150 -1.44 -5.03 4.97
CA LEU A 150 -2.53 -5.85 4.49
C LEU A 150 -2.03 -6.88 3.46
N HIS A 151 -1.24 -6.44 2.49
CA HIS A 151 -0.78 -7.29 1.41
C HIS A 151 0.48 -8.10 1.78
N ARG A 152 1.54 -7.46 2.29
CA ARG A 152 2.88 -8.07 2.42
C ARG A 152 3.06 -8.77 3.76
N TYR A 153 2.15 -8.56 4.71
CA TYR A 153 2.13 -9.29 5.97
C TYR A 153 0.85 -10.12 6.12
N PHE A 154 -0.31 -9.47 6.24
CA PHE A 154 -1.56 -10.11 6.62
C PHE A 154 -2.03 -11.15 5.59
N LEU A 155 -1.95 -10.83 4.30
CA LEU A 155 -2.29 -11.74 3.21
C LEU A 155 -1.14 -12.69 2.86
N LEU A 156 0.05 -12.15 2.62
CA LEU A 156 1.19 -12.93 2.12
C LEU A 156 1.57 -14.06 3.07
N ARG A 157 1.64 -13.79 4.38
CA ARG A 157 2.23 -14.74 5.33
C ARG A 157 1.44 -16.06 5.41
N PRO A 158 0.11 -16.08 5.65
CA PRO A 158 -0.67 -17.32 5.62
C PRO A 158 -0.55 -18.09 4.31
N PHE A 159 -0.60 -17.40 3.17
CA PHE A 159 -0.49 -18.04 1.86
C PHE A 159 0.88 -18.63 1.62
N GLN A 160 1.94 -17.96 2.04
CA GLN A 160 3.30 -18.45 1.89
C GLN A 160 3.58 -19.65 2.83
N GLU A 161 3.00 -19.64 4.03
CA GLU A 161 3.08 -20.78 4.96
C GLU A 161 2.36 -22.02 4.40
N ARG A 162 1.23 -21.85 3.70
CA ARG A 162 0.46 -22.96 3.11
C ARG A 162 0.96 -23.40 1.73
N PHE A 163 1.40 -22.47 0.88
CA PHE A 163 1.77 -22.69 -0.51
C PHE A 163 3.17 -22.13 -0.80
N ALA A 164 4.20 -22.83 -0.34
CA ALA A 164 5.58 -22.31 -0.32
C ALA A 164 6.12 -21.81 -1.68
N ARG A 165 5.73 -22.43 -2.80
CA ARG A 165 6.27 -22.10 -4.14
C ARG A 165 5.57 -20.92 -4.81
N PHE A 166 4.24 -20.85 -4.68
CA PHE A 166 3.40 -19.93 -5.47
C PHE A 166 2.48 -19.05 -4.62
N GLY A 167 2.40 -19.27 -3.31
CA GLY A 167 1.51 -18.53 -2.41
C GLY A 167 1.76 -17.03 -2.43
N TRP A 168 2.98 -16.59 -2.76
CA TRP A 168 3.30 -15.17 -2.90
C TRP A 168 2.61 -14.48 -4.07
N LEU A 169 2.16 -15.21 -5.10
CA LEU A 169 1.47 -14.61 -6.25
C LEU A 169 0.08 -14.06 -5.92
N ILE A 170 -0.50 -14.42 -4.76
CA ILE A 170 -1.81 -13.90 -4.35
C ILE A 170 -1.82 -12.38 -4.23
N VAL A 171 -0.71 -11.78 -3.79
CA VAL A 171 -0.60 -10.33 -3.59
C VAL A 171 -0.62 -9.58 -4.93
N PRO A 172 0.29 -9.83 -5.90
CA PRO A 172 0.26 -9.11 -7.17
C PRO A 172 -1.03 -9.34 -7.96
N VAL A 173 -1.67 -10.50 -7.83
CA VAL A 173 -3.02 -10.73 -8.39
C VAL A 173 -4.05 -9.82 -7.72
N SER A 174 -4.08 -9.78 -6.38
CA SER A 174 -4.99 -8.93 -5.62
C SER A 174 -4.81 -7.45 -5.94
N GLU A 175 -3.56 -6.98 -5.98
CA GLU A 175 -3.22 -5.59 -6.30
C GLU A 175 -3.57 -5.24 -7.75
N GLY A 176 -3.27 -6.13 -8.70
CA GLY A 176 -3.65 -5.95 -10.09
C GLY A 176 -5.16 -5.82 -10.27
N LEU A 177 -5.94 -6.68 -9.62
CA LEU A 177 -7.40 -6.61 -9.62
C LEU A 177 -7.91 -5.30 -9.02
N PHE A 178 -7.33 -4.86 -7.90
CA PHE A 178 -7.67 -3.58 -7.28
C PHE A 178 -7.26 -2.37 -8.11
N HIS A 179 -6.41 -2.50 -9.13
CA HIS A 179 -5.98 -1.38 -9.97
C HIS A 179 -6.59 -1.40 -11.37
N LEU A 180 -7.56 -2.27 -11.65
CA LEU A 180 -8.27 -2.30 -12.93
C LEU A 180 -9.01 -1.00 -13.27
N GLN A 181 -9.35 -0.19 -12.26
CA GLN A 181 -9.97 1.13 -12.43
C GLN A 181 -8.96 2.25 -12.77
N LYS A 182 -7.65 1.98 -12.72
CA LYS A 182 -6.62 2.97 -13.04
C LYS A 182 -6.27 2.95 -14.53
N HIS A 183 -5.50 3.95 -14.96
CA HIS A 183 -4.95 3.95 -16.32
C HIS A 183 -4.04 2.71 -16.52
N TRP A 184 -4.15 2.04 -17.67
CA TRP A 184 -3.51 0.74 -17.90
C TRP A 184 -1.98 0.74 -17.74
N LEU A 185 -1.30 1.85 -18.10
CA LEU A 185 0.14 2.01 -17.88
C LEU A 185 0.51 1.98 -16.39
N GLU A 186 -0.28 2.67 -15.57
CA GLU A 186 -0.08 2.71 -14.13
C GLU A 186 -0.35 1.33 -13.52
N MET A 187 -1.46 0.68 -13.92
CA MET A 187 -1.78 -0.68 -13.50
C MET A 187 -0.65 -1.66 -13.86
N ALA A 188 -0.12 -1.60 -15.10
CA ALA A 188 0.98 -2.44 -15.53
C ALA A 188 2.25 -2.22 -14.71
N GLY A 189 2.60 -0.95 -14.44
CA GLY A 189 3.71 -0.58 -13.56
C GLY A 189 3.53 -1.10 -12.14
N MET A 190 2.33 -0.94 -11.57
CA MET A 190 1.97 -1.42 -10.23
C MET A 190 2.08 -2.94 -10.13
N VAL A 191 1.57 -3.70 -11.11
CA VAL A 191 1.67 -5.17 -11.13
C VAL A 191 3.13 -5.62 -11.25
N ALA A 192 3.92 -4.98 -12.12
CA ALA A 192 5.33 -5.31 -12.29
C ALA A 192 6.14 -5.07 -11.01
N ILE A 193 5.94 -3.91 -10.37
CA ILE A 193 6.57 -3.56 -9.10
C ILE A 193 6.09 -4.50 -7.99
N SER A 194 4.79 -4.81 -7.93
CA SER A 194 4.22 -5.73 -6.95
C SER A 194 4.79 -7.13 -7.05
N LEU A 195 4.98 -7.66 -8.26
CA LEU A 195 5.63 -8.95 -8.50
C LEU A 195 7.05 -8.98 -7.91
N LEU A 196 7.84 -7.93 -8.18
CA LEU A 196 9.21 -7.81 -7.69
C LEU A 196 9.26 -7.68 -6.16
N LEU A 197 8.51 -6.72 -5.61
CA LEU A 197 8.50 -6.38 -4.19
C LEU A 197 7.93 -7.50 -3.34
N THR A 198 6.82 -8.12 -3.78
CA THR A 198 6.23 -9.26 -3.07
C THR A 198 7.16 -10.47 -3.09
N ARG A 199 7.80 -10.76 -4.23
CA ARG A 199 8.79 -11.85 -4.30
C ARG A 199 9.93 -11.61 -3.32
N TRP A 200 10.46 -10.38 -3.28
CA TRP A 200 11.50 -10.01 -2.31
C TRP A 200 11.00 -10.17 -0.87
N ALA A 201 9.79 -9.66 -0.58
CA ALA A 201 9.19 -9.71 0.75
C ALA A 201 9.00 -11.15 1.24
N ALA A 202 8.55 -12.04 0.36
CA ALA A 202 8.41 -13.46 0.64
C ALA A 202 9.76 -14.11 0.97
N GLN A 203 10.80 -13.81 0.19
CA GLN A 203 12.15 -14.37 0.39
C GLN A 203 12.81 -13.87 1.68
N ARG A 204 12.60 -12.59 2.02
CA ARG A 204 13.18 -11.95 3.21
C ARG A 204 12.31 -12.10 4.45
N ARG A 205 11.04 -12.49 4.29
CA ARG A 205 10.01 -12.40 5.32
C ARG A 205 10.00 -11.01 5.95
N ASN A 206 9.94 -9.98 5.11
CA ASN A 206 10.09 -8.58 5.52
C ASN A 206 9.27 -7.68 4.60
N MET A 207 8.61 -6.67 5.15
CA MET A 207 7.78 -5.74 4.35
C MET A 207 8.38 -4.33 4.25
N MET A 208 9.52 -4.07 4.90
CA MET A 208 10.06 -2.72 4.99
C MET A 208 10.59 -2.18 3.65
N LEU A 209 11.19 -3.03 2.80
CA LEU A 209 11.65 -2.56 1.48
C LEU A 209 10.47 -2.20 0.57
N PRO A 210 9.41 -3.05 0.44
CA PRO A 210 8.19 -2.65 -0.25
C PRO A 210 7.59 -1.36 0.29
N PHE A 211 7.49 -1.24 1.61
CA PHE A 211 6.98 -0.03 2.26
C PHE A 211 7.78 1.23 1.89
N LEU A 212 9.10 1.18 1.96
CA LEU A 212 9.94 2.32 1.62
C LEU A 212 9.91 2.64 0.12
N ALA A 213 9.92 1.62 -0.75
CA ALA A 213 9.82 1.84 -2.19
C ALA A 213 8.48 2.50 -2.56
N HIS A 214 7.38 2.06 -1.93
CA HIS A 214 6.06 2.65 -2.13
C HIS A 214 5.98 4.08 -1.59
N LEU A 215 6.53 4.32 -0.38
CA LEU A 215 6.59 5.65 0.20
C LEU A 215 7.41 6.62 -0.66
N ILE A 216 8.54 6.16 -1.20
CA ILE A 216 9.40 6.95 -2.07
C ILE A 216 8.63 7.38 -3.32
N VAL A 217 7.99 6.46 -4.05
CA VAL A 217 7.28 6.84 -5.29
C VAL A 217 6.11 7.79 -5.04
N GLU A 218 5.38 7.63 -3.92
CA GLU A 218 4.29 8.53 -3.54
C GLU A 218 4.82 9.93 -3.17
N VAL A 219 5.94 10.01 -2.43
CA VAL A 219 6.58 11.29 -2.09
C VAL A 219 7.19 11.95 -3.32
N GLU A 220 7.85 11.20 -4.19
CA GLU A 220 8.36 11.68 -5.48
C GLU A 220 7.22 12.26 -6.32
N LEU A 221 6.09 11.57 -6.41
CA LEU A 221 4.91 12.06 -7.12
C LEU A 221 4.38 13.38 -6.52
N VAL A 222 4.29 13.48 -5.18
CA VAL A 222 3.91 14.73 -4.51
C VAL A 222 4.89 15.85 -4.86
N ILE A 223 6.19 15.60 -4.79
CA ILE A 223 7.24 16.60 -5.05
C ILE A 223 7.19 17.05 -6.51
N VAL A 224 7.22 16.12 -7.47
CA VAL A 224 7.28 16.46 -8.90
C VAL A 224 6.06 17.25 -9.33
N ARG A 225 4.87 16.95 -8.80
CA ARG A 225 3.64 17.73 -9.03
C ARG A 225 3.75 19.20 -8.61
N LEU A 226 4.68 19.58 -7.73
CA LEU A 226 4.88 20.99 -7.36
C LEU A 226 5.61 21.81 -8.42
N PHE A 227 6.24 21.13 -9.40
CA PHE A 227 7.13 21.73 -10.38
C PHE A 227 6.63 21.65 -11.83
N TYR A 228 5.46 21.03 -12.08
CA TYR A 228 4.77 21.09 -13.37
C TYR A 228 3.29 21.43 -13.24
#